data_AF-A0A7W7TZM5-F1
#
_entry.id   AF-A0A7W7TZM5-F1
#
_cell.length_a   1.000
_cell.length_b   1.000
_cell.length_c   1.000
_cell.angle_alpha   90.00
_cell.angle_beta   90.00
_cell.angle_gamma   90.00
#
_symmetry.space_group_name_H-M   'P 1'
#
loop_
_entity.id
_entity.type
_entity.pdbx_description
1 polymer ?
#
loop_
_entity_poly.entity_id
_entity_poly.type
_entity_poly.pdbx_seq_one_letter_code
_entity_poly.pdbx_strand_id
1 'polypeptide(L)'
;MERHEGPPRGKFVTVLAAAVVLATAAGGAVIARYDERPPWGTDIAYEGGYLQAVRIVKWRPLREGECADMERQGMGGERAVHDPAAWVEGCLDGAAGRPSRNQGIVR
;
A
#
# COMPACT_ATOMS: atom_id res chain seq x y z
N MET A 1 9.47 -50.58 4.57
CA MET A 1 8.87 -49.25 4.82
C MET A 1 9.51 -48.69 6.07
N GLU A 2 10.50 -47.82 5.91
CA GLU A 2 11.07 -47.04 7.03
C GLU A 2 9.98 -46.09 7.54
N ARG A 3 9.53 -46.28 8.78
CA ARG A 3 8.56 -45.40 9.42
C ARG A 3 9.35 -44.20 9.96
N HIS A 4 9.34 -43.09 9.21
CA HIS A 4 9.88 -41.84 9.72
C HIS A 4 9.03 -41.38 10.91
N GLU A 5 9.56 -41.56 12.12
CA GLU A 5 8.98 -40.99 13.32
C GLU A 5 9.28 -39.48 13.31
N GLY A 6 8.22 -38.68 13.27
CA GLY A 6 8.33 -37.23 13.30
C GLY A 6 9.02 -36.74 14.57
N PRO A 7 9.48 -35.47 14.60
CA PRO A 7 10.16 -34.92 15.76
C PRO A 7 9.30 -35.06 17.02
N PRO A 8 9.90 -35.34 18.18
CA PRO A 8 9.16 -35.48 19.43
C PRO A 8 8.35 -34.21 19.70
N ARG A 9 7.09 -34.37 20.13
CA ARG A 9 6.09 -33.29 20.27
C ARG A 9 6.62 -32.06 21.00
N GLY A 10 7.42 -32.25 22.05
CA GLY A 10 8.06 -31.16 22.79
C GLY A 10 8.99 -30.30 21.92
N LYS A 11 9.89 -30.92 21.15
CA LYS A 11 10.80 -30.19 20.24
C LYS A 11 10.02 -29.47 19.15
N PHE A 12 8.99 -30.11 18.61
CA PHE A 12 8.12 -29.49 17.60
C PHE A 12 7.45 -28.22 18.14
N VAL A 13 6.85 -28.29 19.34
CA VAL A 13 6.20 -27.14 19.97
C VAL A 13 7.20 -26.03 20.27
N THR A 14 8.39 -26.35 20.78
CA THR A 14 9.43 -25.35 21.06
C THR A 14 9.91 -24.65 19.79
N VAL A 15 10.15 -25.39 18.70
CA VAL A 15 10.57 -24.82 17.42
C VAL A 15 9.46 -23.94 16.84
N LEU A 16 8.20 -24.40 16.89
CA LEU A 16 7.06 -23.63 16.41
C LEU A 16 6.91 -22.32 17.21
N ALA A 17 7.00 -22.40 18.54
CA ALA A 17 6.92 -21.22 19.40
C ALA A 17 8.06 -20.23 19.09
N ALA A 18 9.29 -20.72 18.94
CA ALA A 18 10.42 -19.87 18.55
C ALA A 18 10.21 -19.21 17.19
N ALA A 19 9.70 -19.95 16.19
CA ALA A 19 9.39 -19.41 14.88
C ALA A 19 8.31 -18.32 14.93
N VAL A 20 7.24 -18.53 15.70
CA VAL A 20 6.17 -17.54 15.89
C VAL A 20 6.70 -16.28 16.56
N VAL A 21 7.53 -16.41 17.60
CA VAL A 21 8.13 -15.27 18.30
C VAL A 21 9.03 -14.48 17.36
N LEU A 22 9.89 -15.15 16.60
CA LEU A 22 10.78 -14.50 15.62
C LEU A 22 9.99 -13.80 14.51
N ALA A 23 8.96 -14.45 13.96
CA ALA A 23 8.11 -13.86 12.93
C ALA A 23 7.38 -12.61 13.44
N THR A 24 6.84 -12.68 14.66
CA THR A 24 6.15 -11.54 15.30
C THR A 24 7.11 -10.39 15.56
N ALA A 25 8.30 -10.67 16.07
CA ALA A 25 9.32 -9.66 16.34
C ALA A 25 9.81 -8.99 15.05
N ALA A 26 10.06 -9.78 13.99
CA ALA A 26 10.46 -9.27 12.69
C ALA A 26 9.35 -8.40 12.07
N GLY A 27 8.10 -8.87 12.09
CA GLY A 27 6.95 -8.09 11.63
C GLY A 27 6.78 -6.78 12.39
N GLY A 28 6.88 -6.81 13.71
CA GLY A 28 6.82 -5.63 14.55
C GLY A 28 7.93 -4.62 14.25
N ALA A 29 9.16 -5.09 14.00
CA ALA A 29 10.28 -4.22 13.63
C ALA A 29 10.08 -3.55 12.26
N VAL A 30 9.49 -4.26 11.30
CA VAL A 30 9.14 -3.70 9.99
C VAL A 30 8.06 -2.62 10.14
N ILE A 31 7.00 -2.90 10.88
CA ILE A 31 5.93 -1.92 11.14
C ILE A 31 6.53 -0.67 11.82
N ALA A 32 7.24 -0.84 12.94
CA ALA A 32 7.82 0.28 13.68
C ALA A 32 8.75 1.16 12.82
N ARG A 33 9.36 0.59 11.77
CA ARG A 33 10.25 1.32 10.87
C ARG A 33 9.51 2.04 9.73
N TYR A 34 8.42 1.47 9.24
CA TYR A 34 7.82 1.86 7.95
C TYR A 34 6.35 2.25 8.01
N ASP A 35 5.67 2.17 9.17
CA ASP A 35 4.23 2.45 9.28
C ASP A 35 3.86 3.84 8.72
N GLU A 36 4.58 4.87 9.16
CA GLU A 36 4.32 6.27 8.77
C GLU A 36 4.94 6.65 7.41
N ARG A 37 5.97 5.93 6.97
CA ARG A 37 6.71 6.21 5.72
C ARG A 37 7.15 4.91 5.06
N PRO A 38 6.23 4.15 4.47
CA PRO A 38 6.60 2.96 3.74
C PRO A 38 7.46 3.32 2.53
N PRO A 39 8.42 2.48 2.12
CA PRO A 39 9.26 2.75 0.95
C PRO A 39 8.46 2.75 -0.37
N TRP A 40 7.23 2.21 -0.36
CA TRP A 40 6.24 2.28 -1.44
C TRP A 40 5.17 3.38 -1.20
N GLY A 41 5.46 4.36 -0.35
CA GLY A 41 4.50 5.42 0.00
C GLY A 41 4.12 6.31 -1.19
N THR A 42 5.05 6.57 -2.12
CA THR A 42 4.76 7.27 -3.38
C THR A 42 3.76 6.50 -4.25
N ASP A 43 3.84 5.16 -4.29
CA ASP A 43 2.87 4.35 -5.03
C ASP A 43 1.48 4.41 -4.41
N ILE A 44 1.41 4.39 -3.07
CA ILE A 44 0.15 4.58 -2.33
C ILE A 44 -0.44 5.97 -2.60
N ALA A 45 0.40 7.01 -2.66
CA ALA A 45 -0.04 8.36 -2.96
C ALA A 45 -0.65 8.43 -4.36
N TYR A 46 0.06 7.91 -5.37
CA TYR A 46 -0.42 7.82 -6.75
C TYR A 46 -1.75 7.04 -6.86
N GLU A 47 -1.80 5.82 -6.34
CA GLU A 47 -3.01 4.98 -6.35
C GLU A 47 -4.18 5.67 -5.62
N GLY A 48 -3.88 6.36 -4.51
CA GLY A 48 -4.85 7.15 -3.76
C GLY A 48 -5.51 8.23 -4.62
N GLY A 49 -4.72 8.99 -5.37
CA GLY A 49 -5.22 10.01 -6.29
C GLY A 49 -6.02 9.40 -7.45
N TYR A 50 -5.50 8.33 -8.05
CA TYR A 50 -6.15 7.61 -9.14
C TYR A 50 -7.55 7.12 -8.76
N LEU A 51 -7.66 6.40 -7.64
CA LEU A 51 -8.93 5.87 -7.15
C LEU A 51 -9.92 6.99 -6.79
N GLN A 52 -9.44 8.09 -6.22
CA GLN A 52 -10.27 9.25 -5.92
C GLN A 52 -10.86 9.85 -7.20
N ALA A 53 -10.03 10.06 -8.22
CA ALA A 53 -10.47 10.61 -9.50
C ALA A 53 -11.45 9.68 -10.23
N VAL A 54 -11.15 8.39 -10.33
CA VAL A 54 -12.04 7.39 -10.95
C VAL A 54 -13.40 7.39 -10.26
N ARG A 55 -13.42 7.46 -8.91
CA ARG A 55 -14.67 7.52 -8.16
C ARG A 55 -15.44 8.80 -8.47
N ILE A 56 -14.79 9.96 -8.55
CA ILE A 56 -15.46 11.22 -8.87
C ILE A 56 -15.94 11.25 -10.30
N VAL A 57 -15.11 10.88 -11.29
CA VAL A 57 -15.47 10.85 -12.72
C VAL A 57 -16.67 9.97 -13.01
N LYS A 58 -16.85 8.88 -12.25
CA LYS A 58 -18.07 8.06 -12.31
C LYS A 58 -19.36 8.87 -12.04
N TRP A 59 -19.30 9.89 -11.19
CA TRP A 59 -20.44 10.73 -10.82
C TRP A 59 -20.44 12.11 -11.50
N ARG A 60 -19.27 12.65 -11.82
CA ARG A 60 -19.06 13.96 -12.45
C ARG A 60 -17.66 14.03 -13.07
N PRO A 61 -17.51 14.43 -14.35
CA PRO A 61 -16.20 14.67 -14.95
C PRO A 61 -15.39 15.75 -14.21
N LEU A 62 -14.11 15.46 -13.97
CA LEU A 62 -13.16 16.43 -13.41
C LEU A 62 -12.69 17.39 -14.51
N ARG A 63 -12.51 18.66 -14.15
CA ARG A 63 -11.95 19.70 -15.02
C ARG A 63 -10.45 19.83 -14.83
N GLU A 64 -9.80 20.48 -15.78
CA GLU A 64 -8.38 20.82 -15.68
C GLU A 64 -8.10 21.63 -14.40
N GLY A 65 -7.06 21.24 -13.66
CA GLY A 65 -6.67 21.87 -12.39
C GLY A 65 -7.42 21.38 -11.14
N GLU A 66 -8.60 20.75 -11.27
CA GLU A 66 -9.40 20.32 -10.11
C GLU A 66 -8.65 19.29 -9.24
N CYS A 67 -7.82 18.42 -9.83
CA CYS A 67 -6.99 17.50 -9.05
C CYS A 67 -6.01 18.22 -8.11
N ALA A 68 -5.36 19.30 -8.58
CA ALA A 68 -4.46 20.09 -7.75
C ALA A 68 -5.23 20.88 -6.67
N ASP A 69 -6.42 21.38 -6.99
CA ASP A 69 -7.30 22.02 -6.01
C ASP A 69 -7.77 21.06 -4.93
N MET A 70 -8.09 19.82 -5.30
CA MET A 70 -8.50 18.79 -4.37
C MET A 70 -7.38 18.39 -3.40
N GLU A 71 -6.15 18.28 -3.89
CA GLU A 71 -4.98 18.05 -3.05
C GLU A 71 -4.82 19.17 -2.02
N ARG A 72 -4.86 20.44 -2.47
CA ARG A 72 -4.78 21.62 -1.59
C ARG A 72 -5.89 21.70 -0.56
N GLN A 73 -7.07 21.17 -0.88
CA GLN A 73 -8.21 21.06 0.04
C GLN A 73 -8.06 19.88 1.03
N GLY A 74 -6.97 19.12 0.96
CA GLY A 74 -6.70 17.98 1.83
C GLY A 74 -7.49 16.72 1.44
N MET A 75 -8.12 16.66 0.26
CA MET A 75 -8.89 15.48 -0.15
C MET A 75 -8.03 14.23 -0.32
N GLY A 76 -6.72 14.39 -0.50
CA GLY A 76 -5.80 13.27 -0.55
C GLY A 76 -5.49 12.63 0.80
N GLY A 77 -5.84 13.29 1.91
CA GLY A 77 -5.65 12.79 3.26
C GLY A 77 -4.22 12.32 3.53
N GLU A 78 -4.08 11.30 4.38
CA GLU A 78 -2.78 10.69 4.72
C GLU A 78 -2.02 10.14 3.51
N ARG A 79 -2.73 9.75 2.44
CA ARG A 79 -2.12 9.21 1.22
C ARG A 79 -1.41 10.28 0.41
N ALA A 80 -1.93 11.51 0.37
CA ALA A 80 -1.26 12.62 -0.30
C ALA A 80 -0.12 13.22 0.51
N VAL A 81 -0.15 13.14 1.85
CA VAL A 81 0.89 13.73 2.71
C VAL A 81 2.29 13.17 2.43
N HIS A 82 2.38 11.90 2.02
CA HIS A 82 3.67 11.29 1.68
C HIS A 82 4.29 11.89 0.41
N ASP A 83 3.50 12.01 -0.66
CA ASP A 83 3.91 12.59 -1.94
C ASP A 83 2.71 13.26 -2.63
N PRO A 84 2.49 14.57 -2.39
CA PRO A 84 1.35 15.29 -2.95
C PRO A 84 1.37 15.34 -4.47
N ALA A 85 2.57 15.40 -5.06
CA ALA A 85 2.74 15.47 -6.50
C ALA A 85 2.33 14.14 -7.17
N ALA A 86 2.77 13.01 -6.60
CA ALA A 86 2.35 11.70 -7.07
C ALA A 86 0.84 11.48 -6.94
N TRP A 87 0.23 11.97 -5.86
CA TRP A 87 -1.23 11.93 -5.69
C TRP A 87 -1.95 12.73 -6.79
N VAL A 88 -1.50 13.95 -7.10
CA VAL A 88 -2.08 14.77 -8.18
C VAL A 88 -1.91 14.07 -9.54
N GLU A 89 -0.74 13.48 -9.80
CA GLU A 89 -0.50 12.73 -11.04
C GLU A 89 -1.46 11.55 -11.19
N GLY A 90 -1.64 10.76 -10.12
CA GLY A 90 -2.61 9.66 -10.11
C GLY A 90 -4.03 10.15 -10.36
N CYS A 91 -4.42 11.26 -9.73
CA CYS A 91 -5.72 11.88 -9.96
C CYS A 91 -5.92 12.28 -11.42
N LEU A 92 -4.92 12.91 -12.05
CA LEU A 92 -5.00 13.30 -13.46
C LEU A 92 -5.09 12.08 -14.40
N ASP A 93 -4.32 11.02 -14.14
CA ASP A 93 -4.39 9.79 -14.93
C ASP A 93 -5.76 9.11 -14.79
N GLY A 94 -6.31 9.04 -13.56
CA GLY A 94 -7.65 8.51 -13.30
C GLY A 94 -8.76 9.37 -13.91
N ALA A 95 -8.60 10.70 -13.89
CA ALA A 95 -9.53 11.63 -14.51
C ALA A 95 -9.54 11.51 -16.05
N ALA A 96 -8.37 11.26 -16.63
CA ALA A 96 -8.21 11.04 -18.06
C ALA A 96 -8.64 9.63 -18.53
N GLY A 97 -9.07 8.75 -17.62
CA GLY A 97 -9.43 7.37 -17.93
C GLY A 97 -8.26 6.53 -18.42
N ARG A 98 -7.02 6.94 -18.12
CA ARG A 98 -5.81 6.18 -18.46
C ARG A 98 -5.70 4.98 -17.51
N PRO A 99 -5.07 3.87 -17.93
CA PRO A 99 -4.76 2.79 -17.01
C PRO A 99 -3.81 3.28 -15.91
N SER A 100 -4.04 2.86 -14.65
CA SER A 100 -3.09 3.08 -13.55
C SER A 100 -1.70 2.60 -13.97
N ARG A 101 -0.67 3.40 -13.69
CA ARG A 101 0.74 3.02 -13.93
C ARG A 101 1.21 1.92 -12.96
N ASN A 102 0.50 1.73 -11.85
CA ASN A 102 0.86 0.85 -10.75
C ASN A 102 -0.07 -0.37 -10.66
N GLN A 103 -0.28 -1.10 -11.77
CA GLN A 103 -1.03 -2.37 -11.74
C GLN A 103 -0.29 -3.56 -11.09
N GLY A 104 0.46 -3.30 -10.01
CA GLY A 104 0.95 -4.35 -9.11
C GLY A 104 2.05 -5.27 -9.64
N ILE A 105 2.76 -4.90 -10.71
CA ILE A 105 3.96 -5.63 -11.15
C ILE A 105 5.10 -4.64 -11.30
N VAL A 106 5.96 -4.65 -10.28
CA VAL A 106 7.31 -4.10 -10.29
C VAL A 106 7.96 -4.42 -11.64
N ARG A 107 8.40 -3.40 -12.37
CA ARG A 107 9.17 -3.58 -13.59
C ARG A 107 10.65 -3.79 -13.26
#